data_AF-A0A510Y9H0-F1
#
_entry.id   AF-A0A510Y9H0-F1
#
_cell.length_a   1.000
_cell.length_b   1.000
_cell.length_c   1.000
_cell.angle_alpha   90.00
_cell.angle_beta   90.00
_cell.angle_gamma   90.00
#
_symmetry.space_group_name_H-M   'P 1'
#
loop_
_entity.id
_entity.type
_entity.pdbx_description
1 polymer ?
#
loop_
_entity_poly.entity_id
_entity_poly.type
_entity_poly.pdbx_seq_one_letter_code
_entity_poly.pdbx_strand_id
1 'polypeptide(L)'
;MEERLAEFGQIIDQIISRVPGTFSENIAVFVLAILLYFLLRPIFFLWKPAASRLLKMLWYVALGFVLLQEAGSIYFILGFAAAVEAYDQFFLFFEERKRRASISKAETKTRSSRKRKGNS
;
A
#
# COMPACT_ATOMS: atom_id res chain seq x y z
N MET A 1 11.65 -3.96 -30.02
CA MET A 1 10.88 -4.12 -28.76
C MET A 1 11.54 -5.16 -27.86
N GLU A 2 12.07 -6.24 -28.44
CA GLU A 2 12.83 -7.30 -27.73
C GLU A 2 14.14 -6.80 -27.09
N GLU A 3 14.91 -5.93 -27.77
CA GLU A 3 16.14 -5.34 -27.19
C GLU A 3 15.87 -4.53 -25.91
N ARG A 4 14.75 -3.81 -25.85
CA ARG A 4 14.38 -3.01 -24.66
C ARG A 4 13.98 -3.89 -23.47
N LEU A 5 13.45 -5.09 -23.72
CA LEU A 5 13.15 -6.06 -22.68
C LEU A 5 14.43 -6.72 -22.14
N ALA A 6 15.41 -6.98 -23.01
CA ALA A 6 16.72 -7.50 -22.62
C ALA A 6 17.53 -6.48 -21.80
N GLU A 7 17.53 -5.21 -22.20
CA GLU A 7 18.15 -4.12 -21.41
C GLU A 7 17.49 -3.96 -20.04
N PHE A 8 16.15 -4.06 -19.98
CA PHE A 8 15.44 -3.99 -18.71
C PHE A 8 15.78 -5.17 -17.79
N GLY A 9 15.90 -6.38 -18.35
CA GLY A 9 16.37 -7.56 -17.62
C GLY A 9 17.78 -7.39 -17.06
N GLN A 10 18.70 -6.82 -17.84
CA GLN A 10 20.07 -6.54 -17.39
C GLN A 10 20.13 -5.49 -16.28
N ILE A 11 19.28 -4.46 -16.33
CA ILE A 11 19.20 -3.45 -15.28
C ILE A 11 18.67 -4.07 -13.98
N ILE A 12 17.67 -4.96 -14.06
CA ILE A 12 17.16 -5.70 -12.90
C ILE A 12 18.26 -6.57 -12.30
N ASP A 13 19.00 -7.33 -13.12
CA ASP A 13 20.12 -8.17 -12.65
C ASP A 13 21.25 -7.34 -12.03
N GLN A 14 21.52 -6.14 -12.55
CA GLN A 14 22.52 -5.23 -11.97
C GLN A 14 22.08 -4.65 -10.63
N ILE A 15 20.79 -4.39 -10.45
CA ILE A 15 20.23 -3.91 -9.18
C ILE A 15 20.26 -5.05 -8.15
N ILE A 16 19.87 -6.26 -8.54
CA ILE A 16 19.89 -7.45 -7.67
C ILE A 16 21.32 -7.79 -7.26
N SER A 17 22.28 -7.82 -8.20
CA SER A 17 23.67 -8.18 -7.91
C SER A 17 24.44 -7.18 -7.03
N ARG A 18 23.96 -5.93 -6.90
CA ARG A 18 24.58 -4.87 -6.08
C ARG A 18 24.08 -4.80 -4.65
N VAL A 19 23.04 -5.54 -4.28
CA VAL A 19 22.64 -5.62 -2.88
C VAL A 19 23.48 -6.70 -2.20
N PRO A 20 24.30 -6.34 -1.19
CA PRO A 20 25.20 -7.28 -0.55
C PRO A 20 24.40 -8.26 0.32
N GLY A 21 24.54 -9.54 -0.01
CA GLY A 21 23.85 -10.66 0.63
C GLY A 21 23.32 -11.59 -0.45
N THR A 22 23.63 -12.89 -0.35
CA THR A 22 22.99 -13.91 -1.18
C THR A 22 21.48 -13.71 -1.10
N PHE A 23 20.84 -13.28 -2.19
CA PHE A 23 19.38 -13.26 -2.27
C PHE A 23 18.94 -14.72 -2.19
N SER A 24 18.57 -15.15 -0.99
CA SER A 24 17.74 -16.33 -0.87
C SER A 24 16.43 -16.05 -1.62
N GLU A 25 15.83 -17.08 -2.20
CA GLU A 25 14.55 -16.98 -2.92
C GLU A 25 13.49 -16.20 -2.10
N ASN A 26 13.58 -16.27 -0.77
CA ASN A 26 12.73 -15.58 0.18
C ASN A 26 12.81 -14.04 0.12
N ILE A 27 13.98 -13.46 -0.19
CA ILE A 27 14.12 -11.99 -0.35
C ILE A 27 13.42 -11.53 -1.63
N ALA A 28 13.58 -12.27 -2.72
CA ALA A 28 12.93 -11.92 -3.99
C ALA A 28 11.41 -11.93 -3.84
N VAL A 29 10.86 -12.93 -3.13
CA VAL A 29 9.43 -13.00 -2.80
C VAL A 29 8.99 -11.82 -1.93
N PHE A 30 9.80 -11.40 -0.95
CA PHE A 30 9.50 -10.23 -0.11
C PHE A 30 9.49 -8.92 -0.91
N VAL A 31 10.49 -8.69 -1.77
CA VAL A 31 10.55 -7.52 -2.65
C VAL A 31 9.36 -7.51 -3.62
N LEU A 32 9.01 -8.67 -4.20
CA LEU A 32 7.84 -8.79 -5.05
C LEU A 32 6.54 -8.45 -4.29
N ALA A 33 6.40 -8.92 -3.04
CA ALA A 33 5.25 -8.58 -2.20
C ALA A 33 5.16 -7.07 -1.91
N ILE A 34 6.29 -6.40 -1.69
CA ILE A 34 6.36 -4.93 -1.54
C ILE A 34 5.89 -4.23 -2.81
N LEU A 35 6.42 -4.64 -3.97
CA LEU A 35 6.05 -4.05 -5.26
C LEU A 35 4.57 -4.25 -5.56
N LEU A 36 4.04 -5.45 -5.30
CA LEU A 36 2.61 -5.75 -5.43
C LEU A 36 1.78 -4.88 -4.47
N TYR A 37 2.25 -4.68 -3.23
CA TYR A 37 1.57 -3.81 -2.28
C TYR A 37 1.47 -2.38 -2.80
N PHE A 38 2.58 -1.81 -3.31
CA PHE A 38 2.61 -0.47 -3.87
C PHE A 38 1.72 -0.31 -5.10
N LEU A 39 1.58 -1.35 -5.93
CA LEU A 39 0.69 -1.34 -7.09
C LEU A 39 -0.78 -1.52 -6.72
N LEU A 40 -1.08 -2.44 -5.81
CA LEU A 40 -2.45 -2.80 -5.44
C LEU A 40 -3.11 -1.76 -4.52
N ARG A 41 -2.33 -1.08 -3.67
CA ARG A 41 -2.88 -0.11 -2.71
C ARG A 41 -3.62 1.06 -3.39
N PRO A 42 -3.08 1.73 -4.43
CA PRO A 42 -3.82 2.72 -5.21
C PRO A 42 -5.10 2.17 -5.84
N ILE A 43 -5.03 0.95 -6.40
CA ILE A 43 -6.16 0.30 -7.08
C ILE A 43 -7.29 0.06 -6.08
N PHE A 44 -6.99 -0.50 -4.91
CA PHE A 44 -7.99 -0.76 -3.88
C PHE A 44 -8.52 0.50 -3.21
N PHE A 45 -7.71 1.55 -3.09
CA PHE A 45 -8.16 2.86 -2.63
C PHE A 45 -9.26 3.45 -3.54
N LEU A 46 -9.15 3.25 -4.86
CA LEU A 46 -10.16 3.72 -5.81
C LEU A 46 -11.46 2.89 -5.75
N TRP A 47 -11.36 1.58 -5.51
CA TRP A 47 -12.52 0.68 -5.52
C TRP A 47 -13.30 0.63 -4.20
N LYS A 48 -12.72 0.07 -3.14
CA LYS A 48 -13.45 -0.16 -1.87
C LYS A 48 -12.52 -0.11 -0.66
N PRO A 49 -12.92 0.62 0.41
CA PRO A 49 -12.12 0.75 1.64
C PRO A 49 -11.98 -0.58 2.43
N ALA A 50 -12.83 -1.57 2.19
CA ALA A 50 -12.66 -2.90 2.78
C ALA A 50 -11.48 -3.67 2.14
N ALA A 51 -11.25 -3.50 0.84
CA ALA A 51 -10.16 -4.15 0.12
C ALA A 51 -8.80 -3.57 0.50
N SER A 52 -8.71 -2.25 0.75
CA SER A 52 -7.47 -1.61 1.23
C SER A 52 -7.06 -2.13 2.61
N ARG A 53 -8.02 -2.36 3.51
CA ARG A 53 -7.78 -2.97 4.82
C ARG A 53 -7.32 -4.42 4.71
N LEU A 54 -7.95 -5.21 3.84
CA LEU A 54 -7.54 -6.60 3.61
C LEU A 54 -6.11 -6.67 3.06
N LEU A 55 -5.74 -5.80 2.12
CA LEU A 55 -4.38 -5.72 1.60
C LEU A 55 -3.37 -5.38 2.71
N LYS A 56 -3.70 -4.46 3.61
CA LYS A 56 -2.86 -4.11 4.77
C LYS A 56 -2.69 -5.28 5.74
N MET A 57 -3.76 -6.04 5.99
CA MET A 57 -3.69 -7.25 6.80
C MET A 57 -2.77 -8.30 6.15
N LEU A 58 -2.94 -8.57 4.85
CA LEU A 58 -2.09 -9.51 4.11
C LEU A 58 -0.62 -9.09 4.12
N TRP A 59 -0.34 -7.78 4.03
CA TRP A 59 1.01 -7.23 4.18
C TRP A 59 1.64 -7.59 5.53
N TYR A 60 0.91 -7.42 6.64
CA TYR A 60 1.45 -7.78 7.96
C TYR A 60 1.68 -9.28 8.13
N VAL A 61 0.82 -10.12 7.53
CA VAL A 61 1.04 -11.57 7.51
C VAL A 61 2.33 -11.91 6.76
N ALA A 62 2.55 -11.31 5.58
CA ALA A 62 3.77 -11.50 4.81
C ALA A 62 5.02 -10.99 5.56
N LEU A 63 4.93 -9.82 6.20
CA LEU A 63 6.02 -9.26 6.99
C LEU A 63 6.37 -10.18 8.19
N GLY A 64 5.37 -10.68 8.91
CA GLY A 64 5.59 -11.61 10.02
C GLY A 64 6.26 -12.91 9.57
N PHE A 65 5.82 -13.46 8.43
CA PHE A 65 6.44 -14.65 7.86
C PHE A 65 7.91 -14.43 7.50
N VAL A 66 8.25 -13.30 6.88
CA VAL A 66 9.62 -12.96 6.48
C VAL A 66 10.54 -12.75 7.70
N LEU A 67 10.02 -12.13 8.77
CA LEU A 67 10.75 -11.97 10.03
C LEU A 67 11.04 -13.31 10.70
N LEU A 68 10.09 -14.26 10.68
CA LEU A 68 10.26 -15.59 11.26
C LEU A 68 11.26 -16.47 10.49
N GLN A 69 11.40 -16.25 9.19
CA GLN A 69 12.33 -17.01 8.34
C GLN A 69 13.77 -16.45 8.37
N GLU A 70 14.02 -15.38 9.12
CA GLU A 70 15.30 -14.65 9.09
C GLU A 70 15.78 -14.37 7.65
N ALA A 71 14.81 -14.10 6.76
CA ALA A 71 15.03 -14.06 5.33
C ALA A 71 15.85 -12.85 4.85
N GLY A 72 16.59 -12.16 5.72
CA GLY A 72 17.42 -11.02 5.38
C GLY A 72 17.85 -10.24 6.62
N SER A 73 18.62 -9.16 6.40
CA SER A 73 18.97 -8.23 7.48
C SER A 73 17.71 -7.62 8.09
N ILE A 74 17.55 -7.71 9.41
CA ILE A 74 16.39 -7.16 10.11
C ILE A 74 16.25 -5.65 9.87
N TYR A 75 17.36 -4.92 9.78
CA TYR A 75 17.35 -3.48 9.46
C TYR A 75 16.82 -3.21 8.05
N PHE A 76 17.13 -4.08 7.09
CA PHE A 76 16.61 -3.99 5.73
C PHE A 76 15.09 -4.21 5.71
N ILE A 77 14.61 -5.28 6.36
CA ILE A 77 13.18 -5.59 6.47
C ILE A 77 12.41 -4.46 7.16
N LEU A 78 12.94 -3.92 8.27
CA LEU A 78 12.34 -2.81 9.00
C LEU A 78 12.31 -1.51 8.18
N GLY A 79 13.36 -1.23 7.40
CA GLY A 79 13.40 -0.08 6.49
C GLY A 79 12.27 -0.12 5.46
N PHE A 80 12.04 -1.29 4.84
CA PHE A 80 10.93 -1.46 3.90
C PHE A 80 9.56 -1.44 4.58
N ALA A 81 9.44 -2.04 5.76
CA ALA A 81 8.21 -1.96 6.55
C ALA A 81 7.84 -0.50 6.84
N ALA A 82 8.81 0.32 7.29
CA ALA A 82 8.60 1.73 7.54
C ALA A 82 8.21 2.51 6.28
N ALA A 83 8.82 2.19 5.12
CA ALA A 83 8.44 2.80 3.84
C ALA A 83 7.00 2.45 3.44
N VAL A 84 6.58 1.19 3.61
CA VAL A 84 5.20 0.75 3.36
C VAL A 84 4.22 1.42 4.32
N GLU A 85 4.58 1.62 5.59
CA GLU A 85 3.77 2.38 6.55
C GLU A 85 3.61 3.85 6.13
N ALA A 86 4.71 4.52 5.77
CA ALA A 86 4.66 5.91 5.31
C ALA A 86 3.77 6.05 4.06
N TYR A 87 3.84 5.08 3.14
CA TYR A 87 2.97 5.04 1.97
C TYR A 87 1.50 4.80 2.33
N ASP A 88 1.21 3.90 3.28
CA ASP A 88 -0.15 3.65 3.75
C ASP A 88 -0.80 4.90 4.37
N GLN A 89 -0.03 5.63 5.18
CA GLN A 89 -0.45 6.88 5.83
C GLN A 89 -0.87 7.95 4.82
N PHE A 90 -0.19 8.03 3.66
CA PHE A 90 -0.59 8.93 2.58
C PHE A 90 -2.04 8.65 2.13
N PHE A 91 -2.41 7.39 1.92
CA PHE A 91 -3.78 7.05 1.51
C PHE A 91 -4.80 7.25 2.63
N LEU A 92 -4.45 6.93 3.88
CA LEU A 92 -5.33 7.15 5.02
C LEU A 92 -5.72 8.63 5.15
N PHE A 93 -4.77 9.55 4.93
CA PHE A 93 -5.05 10.98 4.90
C PHE A 93 -6.13 11.35 3.87
N PHE A 94 -6.05 10.81 2.65
CA PHE A 94 -7.07 11.06 1.62
C PHE A 94 -8.42 10.39 1.93
N GLU A 95 -8.41 9.17 2.49
CA GLU A 95 -9.64 8.48 2.90
C GLU A 95 -10.38 9.29 3.98
N GLU A 96 -9.67 9.80 4.99
CA GLU A 96 -10.24 10.64 6.04
C GLU A 96 -10.80 11.94 5.48
N ARG A 97 -10.07 12.61 4.58
CA ARG A 97 -10.53 13.84 3.94
C ARG A 97 -11.82 13.59 3.15
N LYS A 98 -11.91 12.49 2.39
CA LYS A 98 -13.11 12.09 1.64
C LYS A 98 -14.30 11.81 2.58
N ARG A 99 -14.06 11.13 3.70
CA ARG A 99 -15.09 10.82 4.70
C ARG A 99 -15.62 12.07 5.41
N ARG A 100 -14.76 13.02 5.80
CA ARG A 100 -15.21 14.28 6.42
C ARG A 100 -16.07 15.11 5.47
N ALA A 101 -15.71 15.14 4.18
CA ALA A 101 -16.48 15.85 3.16
C ALA A 101 -17.90 15.28 2.96
N SER A 102 -18.10 13.95 3.08
CA SER A 102 -19.43 13.35 2.95
C SER A 102 -20.31 13.62 4.17
N ILE A 103 -19.73 13.61 5.38
CA ILE A 103 -20.45 13.93 6.63
C ILE A 103 -20.96 15.37 6.59
N SER A 104 -20.12 16.34 6.19
CA SER A 104 -20.52 17.75 6.05
C SER A 104 -21.68 17.95 5.06
N LYS A 105 -21.68 17.21 3.94
CA LYS A 105 -22.81 17.22 2.98
C LYS A 105 -24.09 16.62 3.58
N ALA A 106 -23.98 15.55 4.35
CA ALA A 106 -25.13 14.91 5.02
C ALA A 106 -25.76 15.81 6.10
N GLU A 107 -24.95 16.50 6.88
CA GLU A 107 -25.40 17.46 7.90
C GLU A 107 -26.12 18.65 7.26
N THR A 108 -25.57 19.20 6.17
CA THR A 108 -26.17 20.32 5.43
C THR A 108 -27.52 19.95 4.83
N LYS A 109 -27.66 18.73 4.27
CA LYS A 109 -28.92 18.22 3.73
C LYS A 109 -29.99 18.03 4.82
N THR A 110 -29.59 17.51 5.97
CA THR A 110 -30.50 17.29 7.12
C THR A 110 -31.01 18.62 7.70
N ARG A 111 -30.15 19.64 7.77
CA ARG A 111 -30.51 20.99 8.26
C ARG A 111 -31.46 21.73 7.31
N SER A 112 -31.24 21.61 6.00
CA SER A 112 -32.14 22.13 4.96
C SER A 112 -33.53 21.48 5.01
N SER A 113 -33.58 20.16 5.16
CA SER A 113 -34.84 19.41 5.30
C SER A 113 -35.64 19.82 6.54
N ARG A 114 -34.99 20.01 7.70
CA ARG A 114 -35.66 20.48 8.93
C ARG A 114 -36.22 21.89 8.78
N LYS A 115 -35.49 22.80 8.14
CA LYS A 115 -35.94 24.19 7.93
C LYS A 115 -37.17 24.28 7.02
N ARG A 116 -37.28 23.40 6.02
CA ARG A 116 -38.48 23.28 5.17
C ARG A 116 -39.70 22.75 5.91
N LYS A 117 -39.52 21.85 6.88
CA LYS A 117 -40.62 21.21 7.61
C LYS A 117 -41.21 22.06 8.74
N GLY A 118 -40.48 23.08 9.23
CA GLY A 118 -40.95 24.02 10.25
C GLY A 118 -41.60 25.30 9.70
N ASN A 119 -41.65 25.45 8.38
CA ASN A 119 -42.20 26.61 7.67
C ASN A 119 -43.49 26.27 6.90
N SER A 120 -44.14 25.14 7.20
CA SER A 120 -45.41 24.67 6.62
C SER A 120 -46.45 24.50 7.70
#